data_AF-A0A6M4MJA2-F1
#
_entry.id   AF-A0A6M4MJA2-F1
#
_cell.length_a   1.000
_cell.length_b   1.000
_cell.length_c   1.000
_cell.angle_alpha   90.00
_cell.angle_beta   90.00
_cell.angle_gamma   90.00
#
_symmetry.space_group_name_H-M   'P 1'
#
loop_
_entity.id
_entity.type
_entity.pdbx_description
1 polymer ?
#
loop_
_entity_poly.entity_id
_entity_poly.type
_entity_poly.pdbx_seq_one_letter_code
_entity_poly.pdbx_strand_id
1 'polypeptide(L)'
;QSPENSRVVGATTAMVAEINNLIQEAVNPDGARMIFEMYGETYRRNDLRQGDVILFTQNNYEKGIQNGSLGTLTRAVGAGDDYGVVELDTGESVYVTQSLLDCMRLGYCITLHKAQGSQFPRIIIALQKGRIVDRAWLYTAITRAEHEVHIVGSTAEFAAITKAPSNAHNRNSYLRDLLKK
;
A
#
# COMPACT_ATOMS: atom_id res chain seq x y z
N GLN A 1 5.09 -5.39 20.79
CA GLN A 1 3.90 -5.70 19.95
C GLN A 1 4.35 -5.77 18.51
N SER A 2 3.84 -6.73 17.72
CA SER A 2 4.47 -7.12 16.46
C SER A 2 4.10 -6.21 15.27
N PRO A 3 5.07 -5.77 14.43
CA PRO A 3 4.82 -4.95 13.25
C PRO A 3 3.94 -5.61 12.18
N GLU A 4 3.93 -6.96 12.12
CA GLU A 4 3.27 -7.73 11.07
C GLU A 4 1.76 -7.52 10.95
N ASN A 5 1.10 -7.05 12.02
CA ASN A 5 -0.34 -6.81 12.05
C ASN A 5 -0.75 -5.35 11.83
N SER A 6 0.19 -4.50 11.39
CA SER A 6 -0.02 -3.07 11.21
C SER A 6 0.07 -2.66 9.75
N ARG A 7 -0.83 -1.78 9.30
CA ARG A 7 -0.73 -1.16 7.99
C ARG A 7 -0.68 0.36 8.09
N VAL A 8 0.28 0.98 7.41
CA VAL A 8 0.34 2.43 7.29
C VAL A 8 -0.47 2.89 6.10
N VAL A 9 -1.28 3.94 6.28
CA VAL A 9 -2.03 4.58 5.18
C VAL A 9 -1.62 6.04 5.03
N GLY A 10 -1.35 6.42 3.77
CA GLY A 10 -0.97 7.77 3.37
C GLY A 10 -1.93 8.38 2.36
N ALA A 11 -1.88 9.71 2.23
CA ALA A 11 -2.80 10.45 1.35
C ALA A 11 -2.30 10.57 -0.10
N THR A 12 -0.98 10.61 -0.31
CA THR A 12 -0.37 10.82 -1.63
C THR A 12 0.64 9.71 -1.94
N THR A 13 0.86 9.44 -3.22
CA THR A 13 1.85 8.45 -3.66
C THR A 13 3.28 8.82 -3.27
N ALA A 14 3.62 10.12 -3.27
CA ALA A 14 4.93 10.61 -2.86
C ALA A 14 5.20 10.33 -1.37
N MET A 15 4.25 10.69 -0.49
CA MET A 15 4.34 10.37 0.94
C MET A 15 4.44 8.86 1.17
N VAL A 16 3.61 8.08 0.47
CA VAL A 16 3.62 6.62 0.57
C VAL A 16 4.98 6.05 0.20
N ALA A 17 5.62 6.55 -0.87
CA ALA A 17 6.95 6.11 -1.27
C ALA A 17 8.02 6.45 -0.22
N GLU A 18 7.99 7.67 0.32
CA GLU A 18 8.91 8.11 1.38
C GLU A 18 8.78 7.26 2.65
N ILE A 19 7.55 7.07 3.14
CA ILE A 19 7.28 6.25 4.33
C ILE A 19 7.68 4.80 4.10
N ASN A 20 7.44 4.24 2.90
CA ASN A 20 7.85 2.88 2.58
C ASN A 20 9.37 2.69 2.71
N ASN A 21 10.16 3.64 2.19
CA ASN A 21 11.61 3.59 2.32
C ASN A 21 12.04 3.65 3.79
N LEU A 22 11.48 4.59 4.56
CA LEU A 22 11.77 4.72 5.99
C LEU A 22 11.42 3.46 6.79
N ILE A 23 10.29 2.81 6.47
CA ILE A 23 9.88 1.56 7.14
C ILE A 23 10.80 0.42 6.73
N GLN A 24 11.14 0.28 5.44
CA GLN A 24 12.07 -0.76 5.00
C GLN A 24 13.44 -0.60 5.70
N GLU A 25 13.96 0.62 5.80
CA GLU A 25 15.21 0.89 6.50
C GLU A 25 15.13 0.55 8.00
N ALA A 26 13.98 0.76 8.64
CA ALA A 26 13.80 0.48 10.06
C ALA A 26 13.52 -1.00 10.37
N VAL A 27 12.77 -1.69 9.51
CA VAL A 27 12.23 -3.03 9.78
C VAL A 27 12.94 -4.12 8.99
N ASN A 28 13.49 -3.80 7.82
CA ASN A 28 14.23 -4.73 6.97
C ASN A 28 15.57 -4.15 6.44
N PRO A 29 16.45 -3.60 7.30
CA PRO A 29 17.71 -2.97 6.88
C PRO A 29 18.65 -3.95 6.17
N ASP A 30 18.72 -5.19 6.66
CA ASP A 30 19.70 -6.19 6.24
C ASP A 30 19.11 -7.25 5.28
N GLY A 31 17.86 -7.05 4.82
CA GLY A 31 17.21 -7.97 3.90
C GLY A 31 18.00 -8.14 2.60
N ALA A 32 18.15 -9.39 2.15
CA ALA A 32 18.87 -9.69 0.92
C ALA A 32 18.18 -9.02 -0.28
N ARG A 33 18.91 -8.19 -1.02
CA ARG A 33 18.37 -7.50 -2.20
C ARG A 33 17.92 -8.49 -3.26
N MET A 34 16.90 -8.10 -4.01
CA MET A 34 16.41 -8.91 -5.11
C MET A 34 17.41 -8.97 -6.26
N ILE A 35 17.89 -10.18 -6.57
CA ILE A 35 18.89 -10.47 -7.61
C ILE A 35 18.34 -11.58 -8.49
N PHE A 36 18.31 -11.38 -9.80
CA PHE A 36 17.81 -12.39 -10.72
C PHE A 36 18.55 -12.37 -12.04
N GLU A 37 18.62 -13.53 -12.70
CA GLU A 37 19.21 -13.64 -14.03
C GLU A 37 18.14 -13.56 -15.11
N MET A 38 18.36 -12.69 -16.10
CA MET A 38 17.49 -12.49 -17.26
C MET A 38 18.35 -12.36 -18.51
N TYR A 39 18.07 -13.16 -19.54
CA TYR A 39 18.85 -13.21 -20.79
C TYR A 39 20.36 -13.43 -20.60
N GLY A 40 20.77 -14.18 -19.58
CA GLY A 40 22.18 -14.46 -19.28
C GLY A 40 22.93 -13.34 -18.56
N GLU A 41 22.24 -12.27 -18.17
CA GLU A 41 22.80 -11.19 -17.35
C GLU A 41 22.16 -11.16 -15.96
N THR A 42 22.95 -10.79 -14.95
CA THR A 42 22.47 -10.64 -13.57
C THR A 42 21.93 -9.23 -13.34
N TYR A 43 20.65 -9.13 -13.00
CA TYR A 43 19.96 -7.90 -12.62
C TYR A 43 19.80 -7.82 -11.10
N ARG A 44 19.79 -6.59 -10.57
CA ARG A 44 19.56 -6.31 -9.16
C ARG A 44 18.55 -5.19 -9.00
N ARG A 45 17.43 -5.45 -8.32
CA ARG A 45 16.58 -4.37 -7.78
C ARG A 45 17.14 -3.94 -6.43
N ASN A 46 17.41 -2.64 -6.30
CA ASN A 46 17.95 -2.08 -5.06
C ASN A 46 16.87 -1.71 -4.04
N ASP A 47 15.62 -1.59 -4.47
CA ASP A 47 14.51 -1.13 -3.65
C ASP A 47 13.69 -2.26 -3.01
N LEU A 48 13.85 -3.51 -3.46
CA LEU A 48 13.18 -4.67 -2.87
C LEU A 48 14.18 -5.65 -2.26
N ARG A 49 13.81 -6.19 -1.10
CA ARG A 49 14.58 -7.08 -0.25
C ARG A 49 13.70 -8.25 0.18
N GLN A 50 14.32 -9.42 0.35
CA GLN A 50 13.65 -10.56 0.94
C GLN A 50 13.09 -10.17 2.32
N GLY A 51 11.84 -10.57 2.60
CA GLY A 51 11.08 -10.17 3.78
C GLY A 51 10.27 -8.88 3.60
N ASP A 52 10.39 -8.19 2.45
CA ASP A 52 9.59 -7.00 2.21
C ASP A 52 8.11 -7.33 1.99
N VAL A 53 7.26 -6.44 2.49
CA VAL A 53 5.85 -6.41 2.10
C VAL A 53 5.75 -5.81 0.71
N ILE A 54 5.13 -6.53 -0.20
CA ILE A 54 4.96 -6.18 -1.61
C ILE A 54 3.50 -5.77 -1.86
N LEU A 55 3.33 -4.70 -2.61
CA LEU A 55 2.07 -4.26 -3.21
C LEU A 55 2.14 -4.45 -4.73
N PHE A 56 1.14 -5.14 -5.29
CA PHE A 56 0.97 -5.25 -6.74
C PHE A 56 0.11 -4.09 -7.27
N THR A 57 0.66 -3.31 -8.20
CA THR A 57 0.00 -2.09 -8.70
C THR A 57 -0.78 -2.28 -10.00
N GLN A 58 -0.79 -3.48 -10.56
CA GLN A 58 -1.50 -3.84 -11.79
C GLN A 58 -2.14 -5.23 -11.66
N ASN A 59 -3.20 -5.47 -12.42
CA ASN A 59 -3.83 -6.79 -12.49
C ASN A 59 -2.94 -7.74 -13.31
N ASN A 60 -2.82 -8.98 -12.86
CA ASN A 60 -2.28 -10.08 -13.64
C ASN A 60 -3.22 -11.28 -13.51
N TYR A 61 -4.09 -11.46 -14.51
CA TYR A 61 -5.14 -12.47 -14.50
C TYR A 61 -4.60 -13.90 -14.58
N GLU A 62 -3.47 -14.12 -15.26
CA GLU A 62 -2.84 -15.44 -15.36
C GLU A 62 -2.39 -15.97 -13.99
N LYS A 63 -1.99 -15.05 -13.11
CA LYS A 63 -1.52 -15.35 -11.74
C LYS A 63 -2.55 -15.03 -10.67
N GLY A 64 -3.78 -14.68 -11.04
CA GLY A 64 -4.85 -14.33 -10.10
C GLY A 64 -4.59 -13.04 -9.28
N ILE A 65 -3.60 -12.23 -9.66
CA ILE A 65 -3.21 -11.03 -8.91
C ILE A 65 -4.10 -9.85 -9.31
N GLN A 66 -4.64 -9.17 -8.31
CA GLN A 66 -5.42 -7.96 -8.49
C GLN A 66 -4.59 -6.73 -8.08
N ASN A 67 -4.91 -5.59 -8.68
CA ASN A 67 -4.31 -4.33 -8.29
C ASN A 67 -4.72 -3.95 -6.87
N GLY A 68 -3.76 -3.89 -5.96
CA GLY A 68 -4.00 -3.75 -4.52
C GLY A 68 -3.67 -5.02 -3.72
N SER A 69 -3.42 -6.16 -4.39
CA SER A 69 -2.98 -7.37 -3.71
C SER A 69 -1.66 -7.13 -2.98
N LEU A 70 -1.59 -7.70 -1.77
CA LEU A 70 -0.46 -7.62 -0.87
C LEU A 70 0.14 -9.02 -0.66
N GLY A 71 1.43 -9.05 -0.33
CA GLY A 71 2.12 -10.28 0.05
C GLY A 71 3.52 -9.98 0.60
N THR A 72 4.24 -11.02 0.96
CA THR A 72 5.61 -10.96 1.47
C THR A 72 6.58 -11.58 0.47
N LEU A 73 7.68 -10.90 0.12
CA LEU A 73 8.73 -11.44 -0.74
C LEU A 73 9.55 -12.49 0.04
N THR A 74 9.19 -13.75 -0.09
CA THR A 74 9.83 -14.87 0.64
C THR A 74 11.14 -15.33 0.00
N ARG A 75 11.28 -15.16 -1.32
CA ARG A 75 12.53 -15.43 -2.05
C ARG A 75 12.83 -14.27 -3.00
N ALA A 76 14.00 -13.67 -2.82
CA ALA A 76 14.46 -12.54 -3.64
C ALA A 76 15.58 -12.94 -4.63
N VAL A 77 15.82 -14.23 -4.84
CA VAL A 77 16.83 -14.72 -5.79
C VAL A 77 16.20 -15.67 -6.80
N GLY A 78 16.56 -15.57 -8.08
CA GLY A 78 15.96 -16.39 -9.13
C GLY A 78 16.70 -16.36 -10.47
N ALA A 79 16.29 -17.22 -11.40
CA ALA A 79 16.86 -17.33 -12.75
C ALA A 79 15.82 -17.90 -13.71
N GLY A 80 16.01 -17.68 -15.02
CA GLY A 80 15.08 -18.14 -16.05
C GLY A 80 13.77 -17.36 -16.01
N ASP A 81 12.63 -18.02 -15.88
CA ASP A 81 11.30 -17.39 -15.84
C ASP A 81 10.79 -17.10 -14.41
N ASP A 82 11.62 -17.36 -13.39
CA ASP A 82 11.30 -17.23 -11.97
C ASP A 82 12.36 -16.39 -11.26
N TYR A 83 12.00 -15.13 -11.00
CA TYR A 83 12.88 -14.14 -10.39
C TYR A 83 12.75 -14.07 -8.86
N GLY A 84 11.86 -14.85 -8.25
CA GLY A 84 11.57 -14.81 -6.83
C GLY A 84 10.20 -15.40 -6.47
N VAL A 85 9.85 -15.40 -5.19
CA VAL A 85 8.53 -15.84 -4.70
C VAL A 85 7.93 -14.80 -3.79
N VAL A 86 6.67 -14.46 -4.03
CA VAL A 86 5.85 -13.69 -3.11
C VAL A 86 4.77 -14.59 -2.55
N GLU A 87 4.68 -14.67 -1.22
CA GLU A 87 3.54 -15.28 -0.54
C GLU A 87 2.47 -14.21 -0.34
N LEU A 88 1.34 -14.36 -1.01
CA LEU A 88 0.22 -13.42 -0.92
C LEU A 88 -0.43 -13.51 0.46
N ASP A 89 -1.08 -12.42 0.89
CA ASP A 89 -1.86 -12.39 2.14
C ASP A 89 -3.04 -13.40 2.12
N THR A 90 -3.41 -13.91 0.93
CA THR A 90 -4.38 -15.00 0.75
C THR A 90 -3.81 -16.39 1.10
N GLY A 91 -2.51 -16.51 1.34
CA GLY A 91 -1.77 -17.75 1.58
C GLY A 91 -1.25 -18.43 0.31
N GLU A 92 -1.52 -17.88 -0.88
CA GLU A 92 -1.02 -18.42 -2.14
C GLU A 92 0.40 -17.94 -2.44
N SER A 93 1.29 -18.85 -2.85
CA SER A 93 2.64 -18.49 -3.33
C SER A 93 2.64 -18.24 -4.83
N VAL A 94 3.19 -17.10 -5.24
CA VAL A 94 3.30 -16.72 -6.66
C VAL A 94 4.77 -16.52 -7.03
N TYR A 95 5.18 -17.21 -8.09
CA TYR A 95 6.49 -17.02 -8.72
C TYR A 95 6.54 -15.70 -9.48
N VAL A 96 7.57 -14.91 -9.23
CA VAL A 96 7.75 -13.60 -9.84
C VAL A 96 8.25 -13.78 -11.28
N THR A 97 7.36 -13.52 -12.22
CA THR A 97 7.69 -13.42 -13.66
C THR A 97 8.06 -11.97 -14.02
N GLN A 98 8.52 -11.75 -15.25
CA GLN A 98 8.82 -10.40 -15.74
C GLN A 98 7.63 -9.44 -15.63
N SER A 99 6.42 -9.90 -15.98
CA SER A 99 5.21 -9.08 -15.91
C SER A 99 4.81 -8.70 -14.49
N LEU A 100 5.13 -9.53 -13.49
CA LEU A 100 4.91 -9.20 -12.09
C LEU A 100 5.98 -8.28 -11.54
N LEU A 101 7.24 -8.48 -11.93
CA LEU A 101 8.36 -7.68 -11.47
C LEU A 101 8.12 -6.17 -11.66
N ASP A 102 7.59 -5.78 -12.83
CA ASP A 102 7.33 -4.38 -13.18
C ASP A 102 6.25 -3.71 -12.33
N CYS A 103 5.32 -4.49 -11.75
CA CYS A 103 4.20 -3.99 -10.96
C CYS A 103 4.38 -4.16 -9.44
N MET A 104 5.50 -4.73 -8.99
CA MET A 104 5.84 -4.85 -7.57
C MET A 104 6.40 -3.55 -7.00
N ARG A 105 5.81 -3.07 -5.90
CA ARG A 105 6.29 -1.93 -5.10
C ARG A 105 6.31 -2.32 -3.63
N LEU A 106 7.03 -1.56 -2.79
CA LEU A 106 6.90 -1.68 -1.34
C LEU A 106 5.47 -1.40 -0.90
N GLY A 107 4.99 -2.23 0.03
CA GLY A 107 3.61 -2.23 0.51
C GLY A 107 3.44 -1.79 1.96
N TYR A 108 4.50 -1.57 2.75
CA TYR A 108 4.39 -1.20 4.17
C TYR A 108 3.42 -0.03 4.43
N CYS A 109 3.48 0.97 3.55
CA CYS A 109 2.54 2.06 3.45
C CYS A 109 1.79 1.97 2.12
N ILE A 110 0.47 2.18 2.16
CA ILE A 110 -0.37 2.22 0.96
C ILE A 110 -1.24 3.48 0.94
N THR A 111 -1.71 3.88 -0.23
CA THR A 111 -2.71 4.95 -0.28
C THR A 111 -4.05 4.44 0.24
N LEU A 112 -4.85 5.33 0.83
CA LEU A 112 -6.17 4.93 1.33
C LEU A 112 -7.07 4.32 0.24
N HIS A 113 -6.96 4.81 -1.00
CA HIS A 113 -7.66 4.23 -2.15
C HIS A 113 -7.30 2.77 -2.40
N LYS A 114 -6.04 2.37 -2.15
CA LYS A 114 -5.59 0.98 -2.28
C LYS A 114 -5.96 0.11 -1.08
N ALA A 115 -6.28 0.71 0.06
CA ALA A 115 -6.84 0.02 1.23
C ALA A 115 -8.37 -0.14 1.15
N GLN A 116 -9.04 0.38 0.12
CA GLN A 116 -10.50 0.35 0.03
C GLN A 116 -11.00 -1.10 -0.15
N GLY A 117 -11.90 -1.54 0.73
CA GLY A 117 -12.42 -2.90 0.74
C GLY A 117 -11.60 -3.89 1.57
N SER A 118 -10.38 -3.51 1.97
CA SER A 118 -9.57 -4.26 2.94
C SER A 118 -9.81 -3.75 4.36
N GLN A 119 -9.55 -4.60 5.34
CA GLN A 119 -9.44 -4.25 6.75
C GLN A 119 -8.13 -4.82 7.30
N PHE A 120 -7.60 -4.18 8.33
CA PHE A 120 -6.36 -4.60 8.98
C PHE A 120 -6.55 -4.54 10.49
N PRO A 121 -5.94 -5.45 11.27
CA PRO A 121 -6.02 -5.43 12.73
C PRO A 121 -5.68 -4.06 13.32
N ARG A 122 -4.61 -3.43 12.79
CA ARG A 122 -4.18 -2.10 13.17
C ARG A 122 -3.91 -1.21 11.95
N ILE A 123 -4.41 0.02 12.00
CA ILE A 123 -4.09 1.07 11.03
C ILE A 123 -3.27 2.18 11.67
N ILE A 124 -2.23 2.63 10.96
CA ILE A 124 -1.47 3.83 11.29
C ILE A 124 -1.73 4.85 10.18
N ILE A 125 -2.35 5.98 10.53
CA ILE A 125 -2.69 7.06 9.60
C ILE A 125 -1.57 8.09 9.63
N ALA A 126 -0.83 8.20 8.53
CA ALA A 126 0.11 9.31 8.31
C ALA A 126 -0.69 10.55 7.88
N LEU A 127 -1.04 11.39 8.85
CA LEU A 127 -1.90 12.55 8.66
C LEU A 127 -1.07 13.77 8.25
N GLN A 128 -1.34 14.29 7.06
CA GLN A 128 -0.84 15.57 6.59
C GLN A 128 -1.96 16.30 5.88
N LYS A 129 -2.21 17.56 6.24
CA LYS A 129 -3.26 18.34 5.56
C LYS A 129 -2.88 18.55 4.10
N GLY A 130 -3.82 18.30 3.21
CA GLY A 130 -3.65 18.50 1.78
C GLY A 130 -5.00 18.56 1.08
N ARG A 131 -4.99 18.66 -0.25
CA ARG A 131 -6.23 18.72 -1.05
C ARG A 131 -7.09 17.46 -0.91
N ILE A 132 -6.46 16.30 -0.73
CA ILE A 132 -7.12 14.98 -0.67
C ILE A 132 -7.65 14.69 0.73
N VAL A 133 -6.97 15.17 1.77
CA VAL A 133 -7.28 14.83 3.17
C VAL A 133 -8.39 15.73 3.70
N ASP A 134 -9.59 15.18 3.76
CA ASP A 134 -10.77 15.79 4.37
C ASP A 134 -11.39 14.88 5.45
N ARG A 135 -12.51 15.30 6.04
CA ARG A 135 -13.20 14.52 7.08
C ARG A 135 -13.63 13.13 6.58
N ALA A 136 -14.05 12.99 5.32
CA ALA A 136 -14.49 11.70 4.78
C ALA A 136 -13.30 10.76 4.52
N TRP A 137 -12.19 11.29 4.03
CA TRP A 137 -10.94 10.55 3.90
C TRP A 137 -10.48 10.02 5.27
N LEU A 138 -10.45 10.88 6.29
CA LEU A 138 -10.05 10.49 7.64
C LEU A 138 -10.99 9.43 8.24
N TYR A 139 -12.31 9.62 8.09
CA TYR A 139 -13.30 8.63 8.51
C TYR A 139 -13.05 7.28 7.83
N THR A 140 -12.80 7.30 6.52
CA THR A 140 -12.58 6.07 5.74
C THR A 140 -11.31 5.36 6.20
N ALA A 141 -10.21 6.09 6.46
CA ALA A 141 -8.98 5.56 7.02
C ALA A 141 -9.18 4.92 8.40
N ILE A 142 -9.94 5.58 9.29
CA ILE A 142 -10.27 5.04 10.63
C ILE A 142 -11.04 3.72 10.50
N THR A 143 -12.05 3.65 9.62
CA THR A 143 -12.86 2.43 9.44
C THR A 143 -12.12 1.26 8.77
N ARG A 144 -10.87 1.45 8.33
CA ARG A 144 -10.03 0.33 7.84
C ARG A 144 -9.45 -0.50 9.00
N ALA A 145 -9.42 0.01 10.23
CA ALA A 145 -8.95 -0.74 11.38
C ALA A 145 -10.02 -1.66 11.95
N GLU A 146 -9.62 -2.86 12.35
CA GLU A 146 -10.49 -3.82 13.06
C GLU A 146 -10.42 -3.64 14.58
N HIS A 147 -9.24 -3.31 15.12
CA HIS A 147 -9.00 -3.26 16.56
C HIS A 147 -8.36 -1.95 17.03
N GLU A 148 -7.41 -1.40 16.28
CA GLU A 148 -6.61 -0.27 16.76
C GLU A 148 -6.27 0.75 15.66
N VAL A 149 -6.32 2.03 16.03
CA VAL A 149 -5.98 3.15 15.15
C VAL A 149 -4.92 4.02 15.83
N HIS A 150 -3.83 4.28 15.12
CA HIS A 150 -2.88 5.33 15.46
C HIS A 150 -2.96 6.44 14.42
N ILE A 151 -2.94 7.69 14.86
CA ILE A 151 -2.90 8.85 13.97
C ILE A 151 -1.60 9.60 14.25
N VAL A 152 -0.74 9.69 13.24
CA VAL A 152 0.57 10.33 13.34
C VAL A 152 0.55 11.57 12.47
N GLY A 153 0.65 12.74 13.09
CA GLY A 153 0.62 14.03 12.41
C GLY A 153 0.36 15.18 13.37
N SER A 154 0.10 16.37 12.82
CA SER A 154 -0.14 17.57 13.63
C SER A 154 -1.53 17.56 14.27
N THR A 155 -1.58 17.86 15.58
CA THR A 155 -2.86 18.04 16.32
C THR A 155 -3.69 19.20 15.74
N ALA A 156 -3.03 20.26 15.25
CA ALA A 156 -3.69 21.38 14.61
C ALA A 156 -4.31 20.99 13.27
N GLU A 157 -3.62 20.16 12.47
CA GLU A 157 -4.16 19.64 11.21
C GLU A 157 -5.33 18.70 11.45
N PHE A 158 -5.21 17.78 12.42
CA PHE A 158 -6.30 16.90 12.84
C PHE A 158 -7.55 17.69 13.26
N ALA A 159 -7.38 18.72 14.09
CA ALA A 159 -8.48 19.60 14.50
C ALA A 159 -9.09 20.35 13.31
N ALA A 160 -8.28 20.78 12.33
CA ALA A 160 -8.77 21.47 11.15
C ALA A 160 -9.58 20.52 10.23
N ILE A 161 -9.06 19.33 9.95
CA ILE A 161 -9.71 18.31 9.12
C ILE A 161 -11.03 17.85 9.74
N THR A 162 -11.04 17.66 11.06
CA THR A 162 -12.25 17.22 11.77
C THR A 162 -13.29 18.31 11.91
N LYS A 163 -12.97 19.60 11.78
CA LYS A 163 -13.95 20.70 11.82
C LYS A 163 -14.49 21.11 10.45
N ALA A 164 -13.67 20.98 9.40
CA ALA A 164 -14.07 21.33 8.04
C ALA A 164 -15.20 20.41 7.51
N PRO A 165 -16.15 20.94 6.71
CA PRO A 165 -17.09 20.11 5.99
C PRO A 165 -16.35 19.22 4.97
N SER A 166 -16.83 18.00 4.75
CA SER A 166 -16.25 17.13 3.72
C SER A 166 -16.46 17.72 2.32
N ASN A 167 -15.46 17.54 1.45
CA ASN A 167 -15.49 17.89 0.04
C ASN A 167 -16.65 17.23 -0.71
N ALA A 168 -17.23 16.14 -0.18
CA ALA A 168 -18.43 15.52 -0.73
C ALA A 168 -19.61 16.50 -0.88
N HIS A 169 -19.72 17.51 0.00
CA HIS A 169 -20.77 18.54 -0.07
C HIS A 169 -20.57 19.52 -1.23
N ASN A 170 -19.36 19.59 -1.79
CA ASN A 170 -19.01 20.45 -2.92
C ASN A 170 -19.01 19.68 -4.25
N ARG A 171 -19.49 18.43 -4.28
CA ARG A 171 -19.49 17.62 -5.49
C ARG A 171 -20.59 18.07 -6.44
N ASN A 172 -20.20 18.64 -7.57
CA ASN A 172 -21.13 19.00 -8.64
C ASN A 172 -21.76 17.72 -9.23
N SER A 173 -23.06 17.52 -8.99
CA SER A 173 -23.81 16.38 -9.52
C SER A 173 -25.27 16.76 -9.77
N TYR A 174 -25.75 16.51 -10.98
CA TYR A 174 -27.16 16.71 -11.38
C TYR A 174 -28.10 15.58 -10.92
N LEU A 175 -27.57 14.54 -10.26
CA LEU A 175 -28.38 13.39 -9.86
C LEU A 175 -29.57 13.80 -8.97
N ARG A 176 -29.35 14.74 -8.05
CA ARG A 176 -30.40 15.24 -7.17
C ARG A 176 -31.53 15.91 -7.95
N ASP A 177 -31.22 16.62 -9.03
CA ASP A 177 -32.21 17.31 -9.84
C ASP A 177 -32.92 16.35 -10.80
N LEU A 178 -32.22 15.33 -11.30
CA LEU A 178 -32.80 14.25 -12.11
C LEU A 178 -33.80 13.38 -11.31
N LEU A 179 -33.57 13.20 -10.01
CA LEU A 179 -34.46 12.43 -9.12
C LEU A 179 -35.72 13.19 -8.68
N LYS A 180 -35.83 14.49 -8.95
CA LYS A 180 -37.01 15.32 -8.62
C LYS A 180 -38.12 15.25 -9.70
N LYS A 181 -38.03 14.31 -10.64
CA LYS A 181 -39.06 14.09 -11.67
C LYS A 181 -40.34 13.50 -11.10
#